data_AF-A0A2E3BVB1-F1
#
_entry.id   AF-A0A2E3BVB1-F1
#
_cell.length_a   1.000
_cell.length_b   1.000
_cell.length_c   1.000
_cell.angle_alpha   90.00
_cell.angle_beta   90.00
_cell.angle_gamma   90.00
#
_symmetry.space_group_name_H-M   'P 1'
#
loop_
_entity.id
_entity.type
_entity.pdbx_description
1 polymer ?
#
loop_
_entity_poly.entity_id
_entity_poly.type
_entity_poly.pdbx_seq_one_letter_code
_entity_poly.pdbx_strand_id
1 'polypeptide(L)'
;MENGFPVEIERKFRVLCIPINLQNNTHLRQWYIPSSMIEYNTKITLNKLELVSDVKAEWQSKICELINLENTTIRIRLDNEDAILCIKGKSNGISRIEFEWELQNYR
;
A
#
# COMPACT_ATOMS: atom_id res chain seq x y z
N MET A 1 19.18 16.92 -18.22
CA MET A 1 17.98 16.36 -17.55
C MET A 1 18.32 14.92 -17.21
N GLU A 2 18.99 14.70 -16.09
CA GLU A 2 19.48 13.37 -15.70
C GLU A 2 19.17 13.17 -14.23
N ASN A 3 18.05 12.49 -13.98
CA ASN A 3 17.68 11.77 -12.76
C ASN A 3 16.36 11.07 -13.09
N GLY A 4 16.37 10.22 -14.11
CA GLY A 4 15.20 9.49 -14.57
C GLY A 4 15.28 8.06 -14.10
N PHE A 5 14.58 7.73 -13.01
CA PHE A 5 14.34 6.33 -12.67
C PHE A 5 13.76 5.61 -13.90
N PRO A 6 14.18 4.37 -14.19
CA PRO A 6 13.63 3.62 -15.33
C PRO A 6 12.11 3.50 -15.17
N VAL A 7 11.37 3.80 -16.23
CA VAL A 7 9.91 3.67 -16.26
C VAL A 7 9.57 2.33 -16.89
N GLU A 8 8.77 1.53 -16.18
CA GLU A 8 8.24 0.27 -16.71
C GLU A 8 7.26 0.54 -17.87
N ILE A 9 7.40 -0.22 -18.96
CA ILE A 9 6.52 -0.13 -20.14
C ILE A 9 5.72 -1.43 -20.23
N GLU A 10 4.42 -1.35 -19.94
CA GLU A 10 3.51 -2.51 -19.96
C GLU A 10 2.27 -2.28 -20.84
N ARG A 11 1.62 -3.37 -21.29
CA ARG A 11 0.33 -3.35 -22.00
C ARG A 11 -0.62 -4.37 -21.38
N LYS A 12 -1.87 -3.96 -21.16
CA LYS A 12 -2.93 -4.80 -20.60
C LYS A 12 -3.95 -5.16 -21.68
N PHE A 13 -4.31 -6.43 -21.76
CA PHE A 13 -5.31 -6.95 -22.69
C PHE A 13 -6.40 -7.71 -21.94
N ARG A 14 -7.62 -7.69 -22.48
CA ARG A 14 -8.67 -8.59 -22.02
C ARG A 14 -8.30 -10.02 -22.41
N VAL A 15 -8.35 -10.93 -21.44
CA VAL A 15 -8.19 -12.37 -21.67
C VAL A 15 -9.55 -12.95 -22.05
N LEU A 16 -9.65 -13.51 -23.26
CA LEU A 16 -10.91 -14.09 -23.77
C LEU A 16 -11.14 -15.52 -23.28
N CYS A 17 -10.07 -16.25 -22.98
CA CYS A 17 -10.09 -17.58 -22.39
C CYS A 17 -8.86 -17.78 -21.50
N ILE A 18 -8.99 -18.55 -20.42
CA ILE A 18 -7.88 -18.83 -19.51
C ILE A 18 -6.82 -19.67 -20.26
N PRO A 19 -5.55 -19.23 -20.33
CA PRO A 19 -4.51 -19.99 -21.00
C PRO A 19 -4.20 -21.31 -20.26
N ILE A 20 -3.82 -22.33 -21.03
CA ILE A 20 -3.37 -23.63 -20.49
C ILE A 20 -1.90 -23.56 -20.04
N ASN A 21 -1.49 -24.47 -19.15
CA ASN A 21 -0.10 -24.62 -18.66
C ASN A 21 0.45 -23.43 -17.84
N LEU A 22 -0.39 -22.76 -17.04
CA LEU A 22 0.08 -21.82 -16.04
C LEU A 22 0.81 -22.58 -14.92
N GLN A 23 2.11 -22.32 -14.76
CA GLN A 23 2.96 -23.05 -13.80
C GLN A 23 2.85 -22.50 -12.37
N ASN A 24 2.54 -21.21 -12.23
CA ASN A 24 2.54 -20.51 -10.95
C ASN A 24 1.21 -19.80 -10.74
N ASN A 25 0.72 -19.86 -9.50
CA ASN A 25 -0.42 -19.06 -9.05
C ASN A 25 -0.05 -18.36 -7.74
N THR A 26 -0.61 -17.17 -7.55
CA THR A 26 -0.49 -16.40 -6.32
C THR A 26 -1.88 -15.92 -5.97
N HIS A 27 -2.33 -16.22 -4.75
CA HIS A 27 -3.63 -15.76 -4.29
C HIS A 27 -3.49 -14.35 -3.71
N LEU A 28 -3.92 -13.34 -4.47
CA LEU A 28 -3.89 -11.95 -4.06
C LEU A 28 -5.25 -11.51 -3.53
N ARG A 29 -5.28 -10.97 -2.31
CA ARG A 29 -6.46 -10.31 -1.74
C ARG A 29 -6.07 -8.91 -1.32
N GLN A 30 -6.91 -7.91 -1.59
CA GLN A 30 -6.61 -6.53 -1.23
C GLN A 30 -7.88 -5.74 -0.94
N TRP A 31 -7.76 -4.79 -0.01
CA TRP A 31 -8.84 -3.89 0.39
C TRP A 31 -8.34 -2.46 0.45
N TYR A 32 -9.15 -1.54 -0.06
CA TYR A 32 -8.95 -0.11 0.13
C TYR A 32 -9.70 0.33 1.38
N ILE A 33 -8.99 0.97 2.30
CA ILE A 33 -9.50 1.39 3.59
C ILE A 33 -9.77 2.89 3.53
N PRO A 34 -10.96 3.36 3.95
CA PRO A 34 -11.21 4.79 4.10
C PRO A 34 -10.21 5.40 5.08
N SER A 35 -9.63 6.56 4.73
CA SER A 35 -8.68 7.26 5.60
C SER A 35 -9.25 7.58 6.98
N SER A 36 -10.55 7.84 7.06
CA SER A 36 -11.29 8.09 8.30
C SER A 36 -11.31 6.91 9.29
N MET A 37 -10.99 5.69 8.86
CA MET A 37 -10.90 4.51 9.74
C MET A 37 -9.51 4.29 10.31
N ILE A 38 -8.51 5.01 9.79
CA ILE A 38 -7.12 4.88 10.20
C ILE A 38 -6.77 6.01 11.16
N GLU A 39 -6.19 5.64 12.29
CA GLU A 39 -5.74 6.59 13.30
C GLU A 39 -4.22 6.47 13.47
N TYR A 40 -3.56 7.60 13.66
CA TYR A 40 -2.14 7.66 13.94
C TYR A 40 -1.86 8.43 15.23
N ASN A 41 -1.33 7.72 16.23
CA ASN A 41 -0.84 8.30 17.48
C ASN A 41 0.38 7.50 17.94
N THR A 42 1.56 7.83 17.38
CA THR A 42 2.82 7.04 17.43
C THR A 42 2.79 5.70 16.72
N LYS A 43 1.62 5.04 16.68
CA LYS A 43 1.32 3.78 15.99
C LYS A 43 0.22 3.97 14.96
N ILE A 44 0.15 3.10 13.96
CA ILE A 44 -0.96 3.07 13.00
C ILE A 44 -1.98 2.04 13.46
N THR A 45 -3.24 2.46 13.58
CA THR A 45 -4.33 1.58 14.02
C THR A 45 -5.54 1.66 13.08
N LEU A 46 -6.31 0.59 13.03
CA LEU A 46 -7.58 0.47 12.30
C LEU A 46 -8.65 -0.04 13.28
N ASN A 47 -9.66 0.77 13.60
CA ASN A 47 -10.68 0.41 14.59
C ASN A 47 -10.09 -0.12 15.92
N LYS A 48 -9.06 0.57 16.45
CA LYS A 48 -8.28 0.18 17.65
C LYS A 48 -7.40 -1.06 17.49
N LEU A 49 -7.42 -1.74 16.35
CA LEU A 49 -6.46 -2.79 16.04
C LEU A 49 -5.12 -2.16 15.65
N GLU A 50 -4.06 -2.50 16.38
CA GLU A 50 -2.71 -2.08 16.04
C GLU A 50 -2.23 -2.78 14.77
N LEU A 51 -1.88 -2.00 13.75
CA LEU A 51 -1.37 -2.49 12.48
C LEU A 51 0.16 -2.40 12.41
N VAL A 52 0.71 -1.28 12.89
CA VAL A 52 2.15 -0.98 12.85
C VAL A 52 2.54 -0.27 14.15
N SER A 53 3.47 -0.86 14.91
CA SER A 53 3.97 -0.28 16.16
C SER A 53 5.11 0.73 15.95
N ASP A 54 5.99 0.48 14.98
CA ASP A 54 7.31 1.14 14.90
C ASP A 54 7.45 1.99 13.63
N VAL A 55 6.90 3.21 13.70
CA VAL A 55 7.12 4.22 12.67
C VAL A 55 8.36 5.05 13.02
N LYS A 56 9.40 5.00 12.17
CA LYS A 56 10.63 5.80 12.34
C LYS A 56 10.29 7.28 12.53
N ALA A 57 10.97 7.94 13.47
CA ALA A 57 10.73 9.35 13.84
C ALA A 57 10.69 10.31 12.64
N GLU A 58 11.57 10.09 11.66
CA GLU A 58 11.66 10.87 10.42
C GLU A 58 10.40 10.82 9.55
N TRP A 59 9.59 9.75 9.64
CA TRP A 59 8.39 9.56 8.82
C TRP A 59 7.09 9.96 9.52
N GLN A 60 7.10 10.14 10.84
CA GLN A 60 5.89 10.33 11.65
C GLN A 60 5.07 11.55 11.21
N SER A 61 5.73 12.70 11.01
CA SER A 61 5.07 13.93 10.55
C SER A 61 4.39 13.73 9.19
N LYS A 62 5.07 13.05 8.26
CA LYS A 62 4.55 12.86 6.91
C LYS A 62 3.38 11.89 6.86
N ILE A 63 3.41 10.84 7.68
CA ILE A 63 2.31 9.88 7.79
C ILE A 63 1.08 10.53 8.41
N CYS A 64 1.27 11.32 9.47
CA CYS A 64 0.20 12.09 10.09
C CYS A 64 -0.45 13.05 9.08
N GLU A 65 0.35 13.76 8.29
CA GLU A 65 -0.16 14.61 7.20
C GLU A 65 -0.96 13.78 6.18
N LEU A 66 -0.40 12.68 5.68
CA LEU A 66 -1.05 11.86 4.64
C LEU A 66 -2.38 11.29 5.11
N ILE A 67 -2.47 10.69 6.29
CA ILE A 67 -3.71 10.05 6.76
C ILE A 67 -4.88 11.06 6.84
N ASN A 68 -4.58 12.33 7.08
CA ASN A 68 -5.57 13.40 7.16
C ASN A 68 -5.94 14.04 5.80
N LEU A 69 -5.32 13.62 4.70
CA LEU A 69 -5.64 14.12 3.36
C LEU A 69 -6.75 13.29 2.70
N GLU A 70 -7.71 13.97 2.07
CA GLU A 70 -8.83 13.33 1.36
C GLU A 70 -8.40 12.44 0.18
N ASN A 71 -7.22 12.68 -0.40
CA ASN A 71 -6.70 11.98 -1.57
C ASN A 71 -5.67 10.89 -1.22
N THR A 72 -5.55 10.54 0.05
CA THR A 72 -4.69 9.45 0.48
C THR A 72 -5.34 8.10 0.19
N THR A 73 -4.56 7.22 -0.44
CA THR A 73 -4.95 5.84 -0.65
C THR A 73 -4.35 4.97 0.45
N ILE A 74 -5.20 4.33 1.24
CA ILE A 74 -4.78 3.33 2.21
C ILE A 74 -5.23 1.96 1.74
N ARG A 75 -4.32 1.00 1.70
CA ARG A 75 -4.57 -0.35 1.19
C ARG A 75 -3.93 -1.39 2.10
N ILE A 76 -4.68 -2.45 2.40
CA ILE A 76 -4.12 -3.69 2.95
C ILE A 76 -4.09 -4.72 1.83
N ARG A 77 -2.92 -5.32 1.58
CA ARG A 77 -2.72 -6.40 0.61
C ARG A 77 -2.29 -7.66 1.36
N LEU A 78 -2.94 -8.78 1.06
CA LEU A 78 -2.46 -10.11 1.43
C LEU A 78 -1.80 -10.74 0.21
N ASP A 79 -0.54 -11.10 0.40
CA ASP A 79 0.28 -11.79 -0.58
C ASP A 79 0.73 -13.11 0.05
N ASN A 80 -0.02 -14.18 -0.22
CA ASN A 80 0.10 -15.47 0.47
C ASN A 80 0.03 -15.33 2.00
N GLU A 81 1.16 -15.49 2.69
CA GLU A 81 1.33 -15.49 4.15
C GLU A 81 1.65 -14.11 4.72
N ASP A 82 1.84 -13.11 3.86
CA ASP A 82 2.22 -11.76 4.26
C ASP A 82 1.04 -10.81 4.13
N ALA A 83 0.87 -9.94 5.13
CA ALA A 83 -0.06 -8.84 5.07
C ALA A 83 0.70 -7.52 5.08
N ILE A 84 0.39 -6.66 4.12
CA ILE A 84 1.11 -5.41 3.89
C ILE A 84 0.13 -4.25 3.96
N LEU A 85 0.37 -3.30 4.86
CA LEU A 85 -0.27 -2.00 4.88
C LEU A 85 0.50 -1.06 3.96
N CYS A 86 -0.24 -0.31 3.16
CA CYS A 86 0.29 0.65 2.22
C CYS A 86 -0.47 1.98 2.35
N ILE A 87 0.27 3.08 2.51
CA ILE A 87 -0.27 4.45 2.58
C ILE A 87 0.38 5.28 1.47
N LYS A 88 -0.44 5.78 0.54
CA LYS A 88 0.01 6.52 -0.64
C LYS A 88 -0.61 7.90 -0.68
N GLY A 89 0.22 8.92 -0.86
CA GLY A 89 -0.25 10.28 -1.11
C GLY A 89 -0.67 10.50 -2.56
N LYS A 90 -1.02 11.76 -2.86
CA LYS A 90 -1.34 12.23 -4.21
C LYS A 90 -0.18 11.98 -5.19
N SER A 91 -0.52 11.57 -6.41
CA SER A 91 0.43 11.51 -7.51
C SER A 91 0.78 12.91 -8.05
N ASN A 92 2.07 13.14 -8.30
CA ASN A 92 2.62 14.29 -9.00
C ASN A 92 3.29 13.80 -10.30
N GLY A 93 2.50 13.74 -11.38
CA GLY A 93 2.95 13.10 -12.62
C GLY A 93 3.09 11.59 -12.44
N ILE A 94 4.31 11.07 -12.58
CA ILE A 94 4.64 9.64 -12.43
C ILE A 94 5.15 9.25 -11.04
N SER A 95 5.27 10.21 -10.11
CA SER A 95 5.79 9.96 -8.76
C SER A 95 4.73 10.21 -7.69
N ARG A 96 4.87 9.55 -6.54
CA ARG A 96 4.08 9.80 -5.34
C ARG A 96 4.87 9.36 -4.11
N ILE A 97 4.56 9.95 -2.96
CA ILE A 97 5.04 9.45 -1.67
C ILE A 97 4.24 8.19 -1.32
N GLU A 98 4.94 7.15 -0.91
CA GLU A 98 4.37 5.84 -0.60
C GLU A 98 5.14 5.25 0.57
N PHE A 99 4.40 4.68 1.52
CA PHE A 99 4.96 3.93 2.64
C PHE A 99 4.33 2.55 2.69
N GLU A 100 5.14 1.53 2.95
CA GLU A 100 4.70 0.15 3.10
C GLU A 100 5.27 -0.45 4.38
N TRP A 101 4.44 -1.22 5.07
CA TRP A 101 4.81 -2.00 6.25
C TRP A 101 4.18 -3.38 6.18
N GLU A 102 4.93 -4.39 6.56
CA GLU A 102 4.36 -5.67 6.95
C GLU A 102 3.55 -5.49 8.25
N LEU A 103 2.35 -6.04 8.28
CA LEU A 103 1.48 -6.00 9.44
C LEU A 103 2.02 -6.95 10.52
N GLN A 104 2.07 -6.44 11.74
CA GLN A 104 2.40 -7.24 12.90
C GLN A 104 1.22 -8.16 13.24
N ASN A 105 1.50 -9.38 13.71
CA ASN A 105 0.49 -10.33 14.21
C ASN A 105 -0.55 -10.82 13.16
N TYR A 106 -0.20 -10.87 11.87
CA TYR A 106 -1.02 -11.50 10.84
C TYR A 106 -0.85 -13.05 10.80
N ARG A 107 -0.79 -13.70 11.97
CA ARG A 107 -0.80 -15.17 12.12
C ARG A 107 -1.49 -15.60 13.41
#